data_AF-A0AAU2QN93-F1
#
_entry.id   AF-A0AAU2QN93-F1
#
_cell.length_a   1.000
_cell.length_b   1.000
_cell.length_c   1.000
_cell.angle_alpha   90.00
_cell.angle_beta   90.00
_cell.angle_gamma   90.00
#
_symmetry.space_group_name_H-M   'P 1'
#
loop_
_entity.id
_entity.type
_entity.pdbx_description
1 polymer ?
#
loop_
_entity_poly.entity_id
_entity_poly.type
_entity_poly.pdbx_seq_one_letter_code
_entity_poly.pdbx_strand_id
1 'polypeptide(L)'
;MRVYLSSTVSDLEECRAAVLDALRSLPLDVVAMENYPAFDERPVEKCLSDVADCDVYVGVFALRYGYVPEIGPLNPDGRSITELEYRKACEAGRKRLIFLLKPGVPWPTDRIDGQEGADEGSNEHIKRLRAELSKVHGVGWFRNPDHLARKVTSSVTALLQLAPPAEAPRPVAEPPHPRRLTHDLHLLHALKDQDDAAELAAAVQGMWTVSTSSTDLLATTPAEMADLDRTVTASRSVGLLLSPSLATVLAENPDRTRRILDLARTRTGGTLLGVVAPGHEDAPPDSTAWGITEVIAGSPSLPLPNRLNATLSRTVGLPHPDQEVGLPVVVVAMTGAEADSLITTKAGKVADIVQRLGLTAEAVRARYGTTRGEWKPFGEADRTIDQVLRKAVTGINSPDLLLRGRTIRLQPYLFDDLLSYDLAHTLLFTDLARNGCLVVADELSLLHPALEQTFLSSPLYHGAQVSLITVSPGDPAVGTAHELIRRELAARLHRADHRYGGELDPLCEMNVASRRHFDRWLRVSLPQTLDAYRNARPSPDKARQLQAELGARPSPGMARLITEGGTT
;
A
#
# COMPACT_ATOMS: atom_id res chain seq x y z
N MET A 1 13.02 0.13 24.80
CA MET A 1 13.58 -1.01 25.54
C MET A 1 13.60 -0.63 27.02
N ARG A 2 12.89 -1.40 27.86
CA ARG A 2 12.76 -1.18 29.31
C ARG A 2 13.78 -2.02 30.06
N VAL A 3 14.60 -1.40 30.89
CA VAL A 3 15.68 -2.05 31.65
C VAL A 3 15.38 -1.97 33.14
N TYR A 4 15.34 -3.12 33.81
CA TYR A 4 15.15 -3.18 35.27
C TYR A 4 16.50 -3.38 35.97
N LEU A 5 16.87 -2.47 36.88
CA LEU A 5 18.09 -2.58 37.69
C LEU A 5 17.80 -3.16 39.08
N SER A 6 18.17 -4.42 39.27
CA SER A 6 18.08 -5.15 40.53
C SER A 6 19.44 -5.24 41.22
N SER A 7 19.48 -4.83 42.49
CA SER A 7 20.59 -5.08 43.41
C SER A 7 20.16 -4.79 44.84
N THR A 8 20.98 -5.16 45.81
CA THR A 8 20.92 -4.57 47.15
C THR A 8 21.28 -3.09 47.11
N VAL A 9 20.74 -2.28 48.04
CA VAL A 9 20.92 -0.82 48.03
C VAL A 9 22.09 -0.40 48.91
N SER A 10 22.07 -0.74 50.21
CA SER A 10 22.99 -0.19 51.21
C SER A 10 24.48 -0.46 50.95
N ASP A 11 24.83 -1.61 50.38
CA ASP A 11 26.22 -1.97 50.07
C ASP A 11 26.68 -1.52 48.68
N LEU A 12 25.74 -1.22 47.79
CA LEU A 12 25.99 -0.96 46.38
C LEU A 12 25.55 0.44 45.92
N GLU A 13 25.30 1.38 46.83
CA GLU A 13 24.79 2.72 46.53
C GLU A 13 25.59 3.43 45.42
N GLU A 14 26.93 3.51 45.56
CA GLU A 14 27.82 4.11 44.54
C GLU A 14 27.79 3.35 43.22
N CYS A 15 27.72 2.00 43.29
CA CYS A 15 27.60 1.15 42.12
C CYS A 15 26.28 1.38 41.37
N ARG A 16 25.17 1.53 42.10
CA ARG A 16 23.83 1.79 41.55
C ARG A 16 23.78 3.16 40.91
N ALA A 17 24.29 4.20 41.58
CA ALA A 17 24.35 5.55 41.02
C ALA A 17 25.11 5.57 39.69
N ALA A 18 26.32 4.99 39.66
CA ALA A 18 27.14 4.94 38.45
C ALA A 18 26.47 4.16 37.30
N VAL A 19 25.75 3.08 37.61
CA VAL A 19 25.01 2.29 36.61
C VAL A 19 23.78 3.04 36.10
N LEU A 20 23.01 3.67 36.99
CA LEU A 20 21.83 4.46 36.61
C LEU A 20 22.20 5.63 35.72
N ASP A 21 23.24 6.39 36.08
CA ASP A 21 23.71 7.52 35.28
C ASP A 21 24.15 7.07 33.87
N ALA A 22 24.88 5.95 33.81
CA ALA A 22 25.31 5.39 32.53
C ALA A 22 24.13 4.89 31.69
N LEU A 23 23.16 4.19 32.28
CA LEU A 23 21.98 3.70 31.56
C LEU A 23 21.06 4.83 31.11
N ARG A 24 20.90 5.90 31.90
CA ARG A 24 20.09 7.08 31.56
C ARG A 24 20.69 7.92 30.45
N SER A 25 22.00 7.82 30.20
CA SER A 25 22.65 8.46 29.05
C SER A 25 22.29 7.81 27.71
N LEU A 26 21.63 6.64 27.74
CA LEU A 26 21.17 5.89 26.58
C LEU A 26 19.65 6.10 26.38
N PRO A 27 19.11 5.89 25.15
CA PRO A 27 17.67 6.00 24.88
C PRO A 27 16.89 4.77 25.42
N LEU A 28 16.90 4.61 26.74
CA LEU A 28 16.32 3.48 27.48
C LEU A 28 15.29 3.96 28.50
N ASP A 29 14.25 3.16 28.72
CA ASP A 29 13.37 3.34 29.88
C ASP A 29 13.95 2.55 31.06
N VAL A 30 14.49 3.25 32.07
CA VAL A 30 15.23 2.63 33.17
C VAL A 30 14.38 2.60 34.44
N VAL A 31 14.03 1.39 34.86
CA VAL A 31 13.27 1.12 36.08
C VAL A 31 14.22 0.73 37.21
N ALA A 32 14.13 1.44 38.32
CA ALA A 32 14.83 1.14 39.55
C ALA A 32 14.00 1.66 40.73
N MET A 33 14.20 1.07 41.90
CA MET A 33 13.40 1.40 43.10
C MET A 33 13.50 2.89 43.50
N GLU A 34 14.60 3.57 43.20
CA GLU A 34 14.80 5.00 43.46
C GLU A 34 13.85 5.91 42.66
N ASN A 35 13.26 5.38 41.59
CA ASN A 35 12.36 6.12 40.71
C ASN A 35 10.89 5.84 41.01
N TYR A 36 10.56 5.04 42.03
CA TYR A 36 9.17 4.72 42.34
C TYR A 36 8.46 5.92 42.99
N PRO A 37 7.33 6.39 42.43
CA PRO A 37 6.44 7.30 43.13
C PRO A 37 5.76 6.57 44.31
N ALA A 38 4.99 7.29 45.13
CA ALA A 38 4.13 6.60 46.11
C ALA A 38 3.11 5.69 45.38
N PHE A 39 2.99 4.43 45.82
CA PHE A 39 2.07 3.43 45.25
C PHE A 39 1.33 2.67 46.36
N ASP A 40 0.12 2.17 46.05
CA ASP A 40 -0.79 1.49 47.00
C ASP A 40 -0.61 -0.04 47.01
N GLU A 41 0.18 -0.57 46.07
CA GLU A 41 0.50 -2.00 45.95
C GLU A 41 1.57 -2.44 46.97
N ARG A 42 1.64 -3.73 47.29
CA ARG A 42 2.71 -4.23 48.17
C ARG A 42 4.07 -4.10 47.46
N PRO A 43 5.14 -3.62 48.12
CA PRO A 43 6.44 -3.40 47.49
C PRO A 43 7.01 -4.60 46.73
N VAL A 44 6.79 -5.82 47.25
CA VAL A 44 7.21 -7.07 46.60
C VAL A 44 6.45 -7.32 45.30
N GLU A 45 5.12 -7.09 45.28
CA GLU A 45 4.29 -7.28 44.09
C GLU A 45 4.70 -6.31 42.98
N LYS A 46 4.95 -5.05 43.34
CA LYS A 46 5.40 -4.01 42.42
C LYS A 46 6.74 -4.37 41.76
N CYS A 47 7.75 -4.73 42.55
CA CYS A 47 9.06 -5.16 42.04
C CYS A 47 8.94 -6.38 41.09
N LEU A 48 8.13 -7.38 41.46
CA LEU A 48 7.94 -8.57 40.63
C LEU A 48 7.20 -8.27 39.33
N SER A 49 6.22 -7.36 39.35
CA SER A 49 5.52 -6.89 38.15
C SER A 49 6.47 -6.13 37.23
N ASP A 50 7.26 -5.20 37.76
CA ASP A 50 8.18 -4.39 36.95
C ASP A 50 9.32 -5.24 36.34
N VAL A 51 9.79 -6.26 37.06
CA VAL A 51 10.70 -7.27 36.50
C VAL A 51 10.00 -8.08 35.41
N ALA A 52 8.75 -8.50 35.66
CA ALA A 52 7.99 -9.23 34.67
C ALA A 52 7.72 -8.39 33.42
N ASP A 53 7.70 -7.06 33.48
CA ASP A 53 7.40 -6.17 32.35
C ASP A 53 8.64 -5.59 31.64
N CYS A 54 9.85 -5.86 32.12
CA CYS A 54 11.06 -5.36 31.50
C CYS A 54 11.51 -6.18 30.27
N ASP A 55 12.27 -5.55 29.37
CA ASP A 55 12.92 -6.25 28.25
C ASP A 55 14.25 -6.88 28.70
N VAL A 56 14.99 -6.17 29.55
CA VAL A 56 16.30 -6.57 30.07
C VAL A 56 16.34 -6.42 31.59
N TYR A 57 16.65 -7.51 32.27
CA TYR A 57 16.96 -7.54 33.70
C TYR A 57 18.47 -7.37 33.89
N VAL A 58 18.88 -6.38 34.67
CA VAL A 58 20.27 -6.16 35.09
C VAL A 58 20.37 -6.49 36.58
N GLY A 59 21.03 -7.60 36.90
CA GLY A 59 21.25 -8.03 38.28
C GLY A 59 22.68 -7.78 38.72
N VAL A 60 22.87 -6.96 39.77
CA VAL A 60 24.18 -6.68 40.37
C VAL A 60 24.25 -7.30 41.76
N PHE A 61 25.22 -8.18 41.99
CA PHE A 61 25.38 -8.91 43.25
C PHE A 61 26.80 -8.77 43.81
N ALA A 62 26.89 -8.20 45.02
CA ALA A 62 28.11 -8.16 45.82
C ALA A 62 28.06 -9.22 46.93
N LEU A 63 28.41 -8.88 48.16
CA LEU A 63 28.58 -9.83 49.28
C LEU A 63 27.43 -9.79 50.29
N ARG A 64 26.33 -9.11 49.96
CA ARG A 64 25.12 -9.00 50.76
C ARG A 64 23.95 -9.70 50.07
N TYR A 65 23.20 -10.50 50.81
CA TYR A 65 21.99 -11.20 50.40
C TYR A 65 20.79 -10.26 50.34
N GLY A 66 20.73 -9.30 51.26
CA GLY A 66 19.74 -8.22 51.28
C GLY A 66 18.50 -8.52 52.12
N TYR A 67 17.47 -7.69 51.93
CA TYR A 67 16.21 -7.81 52.65
C TYR A 67 15.42 -9.05 52.22
N VAL A 68 14.95 -9.83 53.20
CA VAL A 68 14.07 -10.99 53.02
C VAL A 68 12.65 -10.58 53.39
N PRO A 69 11.72 -10.46 52.41
CA PRO A 69 10.32 -10.22 52.70
C PRO A 69 9.70 -11.37 53.51
N GLU A 70 8.63 -11.08 54.25
CA GLU A 70 7.91 -12.08 55.06
C GLU A 70 7.55 -13.34 54.26
N ILE A 71 7.60 -14.48 54.95
CA ILE A 71 7.19 -15.77 54.39
C ILE A 71 5.69 -15.71 54.10
N GLY A 72 5.32 -15.94 52.86
CA GLY A 72 3.94 -15.87 52.39
C GLY A 72 3.78 -16.41 50.98
N PRO A 73 2.60 -16.25 50.35
CA PRO A 73 2.32 -16.81 49.03
C PRO A 73 3.34 -16.43 47.93
N LEU A 74 3.92 -15.23 48.03
CA LEU A 74 4.90 -14.69 47.07
C LEU A 74 6.37 -15.00 47.45
N ASN A 75 6.63 -15.49 48.67
CA ASN A 75 7.96 -15.85 49.15
C ASN A 75 7.92 -17.08 50.08
N PRO A 76 7.47 -18.25 49.59
CA PRO A 76 7.35 -19.45 50.43
C PRO A 76 8.71 -19.97 50.92
N ASP A 77 9.78 -19.67 50.18
CA ASP A 77 11.14 -20.17 50.42
C ASP A 77 12.02 -19.21 51.23
N GLY A 78 11.49 -18.08 51.72
CA GLY A 78 12.24 -17.11 52.52
C GLY A 78 13.44 -16.49 51.80
N ARG A 79 13.31 -16.17 50.51
CA ARG A 79 14.37 -15.59 49.67
C ARG A 79 14.43 -14.08 49.79
N SER A 80 15.61 -13.50 49.53
CA SER A 80 15.75 -12.05 49.46
C SER A 80 15.02 -11.45 48.26
N ILE A 81 14.63 -10.17 48.35
CA ILE A 81 13.91 -9.48 47.27
C ILE A 81 14.67 -9.54 45.94
N THR A 82 16.00 -9.37 45.96
CA THR A 82 16.86 -9.42 44.77
C THR A 82 16.98 -10.84 44.20
N GLU A 83 16.93 -11.88 45.04
CA GLU A 83 16.80 -13.25 44.55
C GLU A 83 15.42 -13.47 43.92
N LEU A 84 14.33 -13.01 44.55
CA LEU A 84 12.97 -13.12 44.00
C LEU A 84 12.85 -12.43 42.63
N GLU A 85 13.41 -11.23 42.49
CA GLU A 85 13.49 -10.51 41.22
C GLU A 85 14.24 -11.31 40.15
N TYR A 86 15.41 -11.88 40.48
CA TYR A 86 16.14 -12.74 39.56
C TYR A 86 15.32 -13.98 39.14
N ARG A 87 14.66 -14.66 40.09
CA ARG A 87 13.80 -15.81 39.78
C ARG A 87 12.63 -15.41 38.89
N LYS A 88 12.03 -14.24 39.12
CA LYS A 88 10.94 -13.72 38.30
C LYS A 88 11.40 -13.39 36.88
N ALA A 89 12.59 -12.81 36.73
CA ALA A 89 13.21 -12.59 35.42
C ALA A 89 13.51 -13.92 34.70
N CYS A 90 13.83 -14.99 35.44
CA CYS A 90 13.97 -16.34 34.91
C CYS A 90 12.62 -16.89 34.40
N GLU A 91 11.59 -16.85 35.25
CA GLU A 91 10.23 -17.31 34.96
C GLU A 91 9.62 -16.60 33.75
N ALA A 92 9.72 -15.27 33.71
CA ALA A 92 9.17 -14.43 32.64
C ALA A 92 10.02 -14.44 31.35
N GLY A 93 11.08 -15.24 31.27
CA GLY A 93 11.92 -15.36 30.07
C GLY A 93 12.69 -14.09 29.71
N ARG A 94 12.91 -13.17 30.67
CA ARG A 94 13.56 -11.88 30.40
C ARG A 94 15.05 -12.05 30.12
N LYS A 95 15.62 -11.17 29.28
CA LYS A 95 17.06 -11.22 28.99
C LYS A 95 17.82 -10.73 30.23
N ARG A 96 18.68 -11.58 30.79
CA ARG A 96 19.35 -11.33 32.08
C ARG A 96 20.83 -11.00 31.85
N LEU A 97 21.26 -9.85 32.34
CA LEU A 97 22.66 -9.45 32.42
C LEU A 97 23.08 -9.49 33.88
N ILE A 98 23.98 -10.41 34.23
CA ILE A 98 24.37 -10.67 35.61
C ILE A 98 25.80 -10.15 35.85
N PHE A 99 25.95 -9.31 36.87
CA PHE A 99 27.23 -8.71 37.28
C PHE A 99 27.56 -9.09 38.71
N LEU A 100 28.74 -9.70 38.91
CA LEU A 100 29.20 -10.15 40.22
C LEU A 100 30.47 -9.40 40.63
N LEU A 101 30.57 -9.04 41.91
CA LEU A 101 31.82 -8.50 42.46
C LEU A 101 32.92 -9.56 42.34
N LYS A 102 34.06 -9.20 41.76
CA LYS A 102 35.19 -10.10 41.56
C LYS A 102 35.75 -10.59 42.91
N PRO A 103 36.00 -11.91 43.08
CA PRO A 103 36.67 -12.43 44.28
C PRO A 103 38.02 -11.74 44.52
N GLY A 104 38.34 -11.44 45.79
CA GLY A 104 39.61 -10.84 46.20
C GLY A 104 39.73 -9.33 46.01
N VAL A 105 38.65 -8.64 45.63
CA VAL A 105 38.60 -7.18 45.63
C VAL A 105 38.33 -6.69 47.06
N PRO A 106 39.09 -5.70 47.58
CA PRO A 106 38.77 -5.07 48.86
C PRO A 106 37.36 -4.49 48.84
N TRP A 107 36.52 -4.91 49.78
CA TRP A 107 35.15 -4.44 49.94
C TRP A 107 34.94 -4.03 51.40
N PRO A 108 34.23 -2.92 51.69
CA PRO A 108 34.02 -2.48 53.06
C PRO A 108 33.37 -3.59 53.91
N THR A 109 33.93 -3.84 55.10
CA THR A 109 33.54 -4.96 55.97
C THR A 109 32.15 -4.78 56.56
N ASP A 110 31.71 -3.54 56.73
CA ASP A 110 30.35 -3.11 57.11
C ASP A 110 29.30 -3.36 56.01
N ARG A 111 29.74 -3.78 54.82
CA ARG A 111 28.92 -4.05 53.64
C ARG A 111 28.90 -5.54 53.23
N ILE A 112 29.24 -6.43 54.17
CA ILE A 112 29.27 -7.89 54.00
C ILE A 112 28.31 -8.52 55.02
N ASP A 113 27.52 -9.51 54.60
CA ASP A 113 26.70 -10.27 55.55
C ASP A 113 27.59 -11.13 56.46
N GLY A 114 27.48 -10.91 57.78
CA GLY A 114 28.07 -11.78 58.80
C GLY A 114 29.13 -11.16 59.74
N GLN A 115 29.23 -9.84 59.88
CA GLN A 115 30.13 -9.24 60.90
C GLN A 115 29.47 -8.29 61.92
N GLU A 116 28.23 -7.83 61.77
CA GLU A 116 27.46 -7.22 62.88
C GLU A 116 25.96 -7.15 62.49
N GLY A 117 25.09 -7.83 63.24
CA GLY A 117 23.62 -7.73 63.11
C GLY A 117 22.95 -8.46 61.94
N ALA A 118 23.67 -9.26 61.14
CA ALA A 118 23.08 -10.09 60.08
C ALA A 118 22.83 -11.53 60.55
N ASP A 119 21.70 -12.09 60.14
CA ASP A 119 21.29 -13.48 60.42
C ASP A 119 22.36 -14.48 59.91
N GLU A 120 22.81 -15.43 60.73
CA GLU A 120 23.96 -16.33 60.45
C GLU A 120 23.81 -17.09 59.11
N GLY A 121 22.59 -17.28 58.61
CA GLY A 121 22.29 -17.92 57.33
C GLY A 121 22.50 -17.02 56.09
N SER A 122 22.55 -15.70 56.22
CA SER A 122 22.57 -14.77 55.07
C SER A 122 23.85 -14.86 54.25
N ASN A 123 25.00 -15.09 54.92
CA ASN A 123 26.29 -15.26 54.25
C ASN A 123 26.32 -16.54 53.38
N GLU A 124 25.73 -17.64 53.86
CA GLU A 124 25.63 -18.87 53.08
C GLU A 124 24.64 -18.73 51.91
N HIS A 125 23.55 -17.96 52.10
CA HIS A 125 22.59 -17.67 51.03
C HIS A 125 23.21 -16.88 49.87
N ILE A 126 23.95 -15.81 50.14
CA ILE A 126 24.62 -15.03 49.08
C ILE A 126 25.74 -15.82 48.40
N LYS A 127 26.51 -16.64 49.14
CA LYS A 127 27.50 -17.55 48.55
C LYS A 127 26.84 -18.54 47.60
N ARG A 128 25.74 -19.17 48.02
CA ARG A 128 24.96 -20.12 47.21
C ARG A 128 24.44 -19.45 45.93
N LEU A 129 23.81 -18.29 46.05
CA LEU A 129 23.25 -17.56 44.91
C LEU A 129 24.35 -17.15 43.92
N ARG A 130 25.48 -16.60 44.39
CA ARG A 130 26.61 -16.23 43.52
C ARG A 130 27.22 -17.44 42.81
N ALA A 131 27.33 -18.57 43.51
CA ALA A 131 27.83 -19.81 42.91
C ALA A 131 26.89 -20.35 41.82
N GLU A 132 25.57 -20.25 42.03
CA GLU A 132 24.58 -20.60 41.02
C GLU A 132 24.67 -19.65 39.80
N LEU A 133 24.62 -18.35 40.03
CA LEU A 133 24.66 -17.33 38.97
C LEU A 133 25.91 -17.47 38.09
N SER A 134 27.06 -17.81 38.69
CA SER A 134 28.32 -18.04 37.97
C SER A 134 28.34 -19.31 37.12
N LYS A 135 27.51 -20.31 37.45
CA LYS A 135 27.39 -21.56 36.68
C LYS A 135 26.39 -21.42 35.52
N VAL A 136 25.32 -20.64 35.74
CA VAL A 136 24.20 -20.51 34.80
C VAL A 136 24.44 -19.43 33.74
N HIS A 137 25.14 -18.34 34.09
CA HIS A 137 25.31 -17.16 33.22
C HIS A 137 26.77 -16.84 32.92
N GLY A 138 27.01 -16.21 31.76
CA GLY A 138 28.27 -15.51 31.50
C GLY A 138 28.32 -14.20 32.30
N VAL A 139 28.88 -14.23 33.51
CA VAL A 139 28.81 -13.06 34.41
C VAL A 139 29.84 -11.97 34.07
N GLY A 140 29.40 -10.72 34.19
CA GLY A 140 30.27 -9.55 34.14
C GLY A 140 30.93 -9.29 35.49
N TRP A 141 32.19 -9.68 35.65
CA TRP A 141 32.93 -9.40 36.88
C TRP A 141 33.29 -7.92 37.03
N PHE A 142 32.85 -7.26 38.11
CA PHE A 142 33.21 -5.87 38.42
C PHE A 142 34.13 -5.77 39.65
N ARG A 143 34.75 -4.60 39.83
CA ARG A 143 35.73 -4.35 40.94
C ARG A 143 35.50 -3.02 41.65
N ASN A 144 34.81 -2.09 41.00
CA ASN A 144 34.46 -0.76 41.51
C ASN A 144 33.27 -0.22 40.68
N PRO A 145 32.65 0.90 41.09
CA PRO A 145 31.50 1.50 40.41
C PRO A 145 31.74 1.81 38.92
N ASP A 146 32.85 2.47 38.57
CA ASP A 146 33.14 2.84 37.18
C ASP A 146 33.28 1.63 36.26
N HIS A 147 33.97 0.59 36.73
CA HIS A 147 34.16 -0.64 35.98
C HIS A 147 32.83 -1.38 35.78
N LEU A 148 31.95 -1.35 36.78
CA LEU A 148 30.59 -1.89 36.68
C LEU A 148 29.79 -1.11 35.63
N ALA A 149 29.74 0.23 35.72
CA ALA A 149 29.01 1.08 34.78
C ALA A 149 29.44 0.86 33.32
N ARG A 150 30.76 0.79 33.05
CA ARG A 150 31.29 0.49 31.71
C ARG A 150 30.87 -0.89 31.21
N LYS A 151 30.94 -1.91 32.08
CA LYS A 151 30.53 -3.28 31.72
C LYS A 151 29.04 -3.37 31.44
N VAL A 152 28.20 -2.75 32.27
CA VAL A 152 26.75 -2.68 32.07
C VAL A 152 26.44 -1.98 30.75
N THR A 153 27.03 -0.80 30.52
CA THR A 153 26.83 -0.01 29.29
C THR A 153 27.22 -0.81 28.05
N SER A 154 28.39 -1.46 28.05
CA SER A 154 28.85 -2.27 26.93
C SER A 154 27.92 -3.46 26.67
N SER A 155 27.49 -4.17 27.71
CA SER A 155 26.57 -5.30 27.58
C SER A 155 25.20 -4.87 27.07
N VAL A 156 24.64 -3.77 27.58
CA VAL A 156 23.34 -3.24 27.14
C VAL A 156 23.43 -2.66 25.72
N THR A 157 24.52 -1.99 25.36
CA THR A 157 24.74 -1.48 23.99
C THR A 157 24.90 -2.62 22.99
N ALA A 158 25.59 -3.71 23.35
CA ALA A 158 25.63 -4.90 22.52
C ALA A 158 24.23 -5.50 22.32
N LEU A 159 23.35 -5.45 23.33
CA LEU A 159 21.95 -5.83 23.17
C LEU A 159 21.16 -4.87 22.27
N LEU A 160 21.44 -3.57 22.30
CA LEU A 160 20.85 -2.59 21.38
C LEU A 160 21.30 -2.83 19.92
N GLN A 161 22.53 -3.31 19.70
CA GLN A 161 23.07 -3.60 18.38
C GLN A 161 22.68 -4.99 17.86
N LEU A 162 22.48 -5.97 18.75
CA LEU A 162 22.02 -7.33 18.45
C LEU A 162 20.50 -7.45 18.43
N ALA A 163 19.77 -6.48 18.98
CA ALA A 163 18.38 -6.32 18.63
C ALA A 163 18.38 -6.10 17.11
N PRO A 164 17.72 -6.97 16.30
CA PRO A 164 17.40 -6.55 14.95
C PRO A 164 16.74 -5.18 15.07
N PRO A 165 16.98 -4.24 14.14
CA PRO A 165 16.25 -2.97 14.17
C PRO A 165 14.81 -3.35 14.46
N ALA A 166 14.22 -2.80 15.54
CA ALA A 166 12.83 -3.06 15.86
C ALA A 166 12.12 -2.95 14.53
N GLU A 167 11.51 -4.06 14.04
CA GLU A 167 10.75 -4.01 12.80
C GLU A 167 9.90 -2.78 12.97
N ALA A 168 10.17 -1.73 12.17
CA ALA A 168 9.33 -0.55 12.12
C ALA A 168 7.92 -1.12 12.10
N PRO A 169 7.09 -0.81 13.13
CA PRO A 169 5.99 -1.65 13.56
C PRO A 169 5.41 -2.31 12.34
N ARG A 170 5.61 -3.65 12.15
CA ARG A 170 5.33 -4.34 10.87
C ARG A 170 4.09 -3.67 10.33
N PRO A 171 4.19 -2.86 9.26
CA PRO A 171 3.12 -1.95 8.91
C PRO A 171 1.93 -2.86 8.75
N VAL A 172 0.97 -2.82 9.70
CA VAL A 172 -0.07 -3.87 9.90
C VAL A 172 -0.38 -4.41 8.54
N ALA A 173 0.15 -5.61 8.18
CA ALA A 173 0.51 -5.96 6.79
C ALA A 173 -0.41 -5.20 5.85
N GLU A 174 0.06 -4.04 5.32
CA GLU A 174 -0.89 -3.06 4.74
C GLU A 174 -1.73 -3.87 3.76
N PRO A 175 -3.07 -3.94 3.94
CA PRO A 175 -3.88 -4.82 3.12
C PRO A 175 -3.52 -4.50 1.67
N PRO A 176 -3.25 -5.54 0.85
CA PRO A 176 -2.73 -5.34 -0.49
C PRO A 176 -3.62 -4.32 -1.19
N HIS A 177 -2.99 -3.38 -1.90
CA HIS A 177 -3.73 -2.33 -2.60
C HIS A 177 -4.86 -2.99 -3.43
N PRO A 178 -6.11 -2.50 -3.39
CA PRO A 178 -7.25 -3.19 -4.02
C PRO A 178 -7.06 -3.40 -5.54
N ARG A 179 -6.23 -2.57 -6.17
CA ARG A 179 -5.83 -2.64 -7.59
C ARG A 179 -4.40 -3.17 -7.81
N ARG A 180 -3.82 -3.88 -6.84
CA ARG A 180 -2.52 -4.55 -6.99
C ARG A 180 -2.62 -5.59 -8.09
N LEU A 181 -1.63 -5.64 -8.98
CA LEU A 181 -1.55 -6.69 -9.98
C LEU A 181 -0.94 -7.94 -9.35
N THR A 182 -1.80 -8.92 -9.08
CA THR A 182 -1.43 -10.17 -8.39
C THR A 182 -0.96 -11.27 -9.33
N HIS A 183 -1.32 -11.21 -10.62
CA HIS A 183 -0.96 -12.23 -11.60
C HIS A 183 -0.11 -11.63 -12.72
N ASP A 184 0.86 -12.40 -13.21
CA ASP A 184 1.66 -12.06 -14.40
C ASP A 184 0.92 -12.45 -15.67
N LEU A 185 0.19 -13.57 -15.63
CA LEU A 185 -0.62 -14.08 -16.74
C LEU A 185 -1.97 -14.59 -16.21
N HIS A 186 -3.04 -14.17 -16.86
CA HIS A 186 -4.35 -14.81 -16.74
C HIS A 186 -4.63 -15.62 -18.01
N LEU A 187 -4.65 -16.93 -17.91
CA LEU A 187 -4.80 -17.87 -19.02
C LEU A 187 -6.25 -18.33 -19.12
N LEU A 188 -6.95 -17.87 -20.16
CA LEU A 188 -8.30 -18.28 -20.51
C LEU A 188 -8.24 -19.55 -21.37
N HIS A 189 -9.08 -20.53 -21.06
CA HIS A 189 -9.10 -21.81 -21.77
C HIS A 189 -10.52 -22.37 -21.86
N ALA A 190 -10.74 -23.38 -22.70
CA ALA A 190 -12.00 -24.13 -22.66
C ALA A 190 -12.01 -25.08 -21.46
N LEU A 191 -13.20 -25.46 -20.98
CA LEU A 191 -13.35 -26.40 -19.87
C LEU A 191 -12.64 -27.75 -20.12
N LYS A 192 -12.61 -28.21 -21.39
CA LYS A 192 -11.93 -29.45 -21.78
C LYS A 192 -10.42 -29.41 -21.63
N ASP A 193 -9.82 -28.22 -21.65
CA ASP A 193 -8.38 -28.03 -21.64
C ASP A 193 -7.88 -27.60 -20.24
N GLN A 194 -8.68 -27.84 -19.20
CA GLN A 194 -8.38 -27.42 -17.84
C GLN A 194 -7.12 -28.07 -17.27
N ASP A 195 -6.91 -29.36 -17.56
CA ASP A 195 -5.73 -30.08 -17.11
C ASP A 195 -4.46 -29.56 -17.79
N ASP A 196 -4.51 -29.32 -19.11
CA ASP A 196 -3.40 -28.73 -19.88
C ASP A 196 -3.05 -27.32 -19.38
N ALA A 197 -4.06 -26.50 -19.09
CA ALA A 197 -3.88 -25.17 -18.53
C ALA A 197 -3.22 -25.22 -17.14
N ALA A 198 -3.64 -26.17 -16.28
CA ALA A 198 -3.08 -26.35 -14.95
C ALA A 198 -1.63 -26.86 -14.99
N GLU A 199 -1.33 -27.82 -15.87
CA GLU A 199 0.03 -28.33 -16.06
C GLU A 199 0.98 -27.23 -16.56
N LEU A 200 0.54 -26.44 -17.55
CA LEU A 200 1.32 -25.32 -18.05
C LEU A 200 1.56 -24.24 -16.97
N ALA A 201 0.52 -23.89 -16.20
CA ALA A 201 0.64 -22.94 -15.10
C ALA A 201 1.64 -23.43 -14.04
N ALA A 202 1.58 -24.71 -13.66
CA ALA A 202 2.51 -25.32 -12.72
C ALA A 202 3.95 -25.33 -13.24
N ALA A 203 4.15 -25.58 -14.54
CA ALA A 203 5.47 -25.61 -15.17
C ALA A 203 6.20 -24.26 -15.14
N VAL A 204 5.46 -23.14 -15.07
CA VAL A 204 6.04 -21.78 -15.05
C VAL A 204 5.90 -21.06 -13.69
N GLN A 205 5.25 -21.71 -12.71
CA GLN A 205 4.96 -21.13 -11.39
C GLN A 205 6.22 -20.73 -10.60
N GLY A 206 7.37 -21.34 -10.88
CA GLY A 206 8.64 -21.01 -10.23
C GLY A 206 9.15 -19.59 -10.52
N MET A 207 8.66 -18.95 -11.59
CA MET A 207 9.05 -17.58 -11.98
C MET A 207 7.85 -16.64 -12.15
N TRP A 208 6.67 -17.16 -12.48
CA TRP A 208 5.49 -16.39 -12.83
C TRP A 208 4.29 -16.78 -12.01
N THR A 209 3.47 -15.79 -11.65
CA THR A 209 2.17 -16.03 -11.02
C THR A 209 1.10 -16.15 -12.11
N VAL A 210 0.62 -17.37 -12.37
CA VAL A 210 -0.38 -17.63 -13.42
C VAL A 210 -1.72 -17.97 -12.78
N SER A 211 -2.79 -17.28 -13.21
CA SER A 211 -4.17 -17.69 -12.93
C SER A 211 -4.79 -18.28 -14.19
N THR A 212 -5.74 -19.19 -14.03
CA THR A 212 -6.46 -19.83 -15.15
C THR A 212 -7.97 -19.67 -14.96
N SER A 213 -8.72 -19.59 -16.06
CA SER A 213 -10.19 -19.62 -16.00
C SER A 213 -10.80 -20.29 -17.23
N SER A 214 -11.77 -21.17 -16.98
CA SER A 214 -12.64 -21.77 -18.01
C SER A 214 -14.00 -21.09 -18.14
N THR A 215 -14.36 -20.22 -17.18
CA THR A 215 -15.69 -19.59 -17.09
C THR A 215 -15.69 -18.16 -17.58
N ASP A 216 -14.54 -17.48 -17.56
CA ASP A 216 -14.41 -16.05 -17.88
C ASP A 216 -14.80 -15.76 -19.34
N LEU A 217 -14.53 -16.68 -20.26
CA LEU A 217 -14.95 -16.60 -21.67
C LEU A 217 -16.48 -16.75 -21.87
N LEU A 218 -17.19 -17.20 -20.84
CA LEU A 218 -18.62 -17.43 -20.85
C LEU A 218 -19.38 -16.31 -20.12
N ALA A 219 -18.70 -15.26 -19.65
CA ALA A 219 -19.32 -14.14 -18.96
C ALA A 219 -20.41 -13.48 -19.82
N THR A 220 -21.63 -13.42 -19.31
CA THR A 220 -22.81 -12.85 -19.98
C THR A 220 -23.58 -11.88 -19.10
N THR A 221 -23.58 -12.09 -17.78
CA THR A 221 -24.29 -11.21 -16.86
C THR A 221 -23.43 -9.99 -16.49
N PRO A 222 -24.05 -8.86 -16.09
CA PRO A 222 -23.33 -7.70 -15.58
C PRO A 222 -22.37 -8.02 -14.41
N ALA A 223 -22.75 -8.95 -13.54
CA ALA A 223 -21.93 -9.37 -12.41
C ALA A 223 -20.71 -10.19 -12.88
N GLU A 224 -20.92 -11.17 -13.77
CA GLU A 224 -19.83 -11.95 -14.37
C GLU A 224 -18.85 -11.07 -15.13
N MET A 225 -19.34 -10.05 -15.85
CA MET A 225 -18.50 -9.09 -16.56
C MET A 225 -17.69 -8.22 -15.59
N ALA A 226 -18.28 -7.82 -14.45
CA ALA A 226 -17.57 -7.11 -13.40
C ALA A 226 -16.50 -7.98 -12.73
N ASP A 227 -16.75 -9.27 -12.57
CA ASP A 227 -15.79 -10.23 -12.01
C ASP A 227 -14.63 -10.47 -12.98
N LEU A 228 -14.93 -10.64 -14.27
CA LEU A 228 -13.94 -10.71 -15.35
C LEU A 228 -13.05 -9.46 -15.37
N ASP A 229 -13.62 -8.25 -15.32
CA ASP A 229 -12.83 -7.00 -15.30
C ASP A 229 -11.87 -6.96 -14.10
N ARG A 230 -12.30 -7.42 -12.92
CA ARG A 230 -11.43 -7.52 -11.73
C ARG A 230 -10.29 -8.52 -11.93
N THR A 231 -10.57 -9.70 -12.47
CA THR A 231 -9.55 -10.73 -12.73
C THR A 231 -8.53 -10.26 -13.78
N VAL A 232 -9.01 -9.66 -14.87
CA VAL A 232 -8.17 -9.11 -15.94
C VAL A 232 -7.32 -7.94 -15.41
N THR A 233 -7.91 -7.01 -14.67
CA THR A 233 -7.16 -5.84 -14.15
C THR A 233 -6.20 -6.17 -13.01
N ALA A 234 -6.37 -7.32 -12.35
CA ALA A 234 -5.39 -7.89 -11.44
C ALA A 234 -4.21 -8.60 -12.15
N SER A 235 -4.22 -8.65 -13.49
CA SER A 235 -3.26 -9.41 -14.29
C SER A 235 -2.43 -8.51 -15.21
N ARG A 236 -1.13 -8.79 -15.35
CA ARG A 236 -0.24 -8.04 -16.25
C ARG A 236 -0.44 -8.36 -17.72
N SER A 237 -0.88 -9.57 -18.02
CA SER A 237 -1.16 -10.04 -19.37
C SER A 237 -2.29 -11.05 -19.35
N VAL A 238 -2.98 -11.17 -20.48
CA VAL A 238 -4.00 -12.20 -20.71
C VAL A 238 -3.52 -13.11 -21.84
N GLY A 239 -3.70 -14.41 -21.64
CA GLY A 239 -3.41 -15.45 -22.62
C GLY A 239 -4.65 -16.27 -22.94
N LEU A 240 -4.69 -16.82 -24.15
CA LEU A 240 -5.67 -17.81 -24.60
C LEU A 240 -4.94 -19.14 -24.83
N LEU A 241 -5.43 -20.23 -24.23
CA LEU A 241 -4.93 -21.57 -24.53
C LEU A 241 -5.57 -22.09 -25.81
N LEU A 242 -4.86 -21.97 -26.93
CA LEU A 242 -5.33 -22.29 -28.27
C LEU A 242 -5.45 -23.81 -28.46
N SER A 243 -6.70 -24.25 -28.56
CA SER A 243 -7.11 -25.62 -28.86
C SER A 243 -8.35 -25.61 -29.78
N PRO A 244 -8.71 -26.74 -30.41
CA PRO A 244 -9.99 -26.87 -31.11
C PRO A 244 -11.21 -26.63 -30.20
N SER A 245 -11.10 -27.00 -28.92
CA SER A 245 -12.14 -26.78 -27.90
C SER A 245 -12.35 -25.28 -27.68
N LEU A 246 -11.26 -24.52 -27.49
CA LEU A 246 -11.32 -23.07 -27.34
C LEU A 246 -11.89 -22.42 -28.61
N ALA A 247 -11.44 -22.84 -29.79
CA ALA A 247 -11.93 -22.30 -31.06
C ALA A 247 -13.46 -22.43 -31.18
N THR A 248 -14.01 -23.55 -30.71
CA THR A 248 -15.46 -23.79 -30.67
C THR A 248 -16.15 -22.80 -29.73
N VAL A 249 -15.64 -22.64 -28.49
CA VAL A 249 -16.19 -21.70 -27.50
C VAL A 249 -16.19 -20.25 -28.01
N LEU A 250 -15.11 -19.85 -28.69
CA LEU A 250 -14.98 -18.50 -29.24
C LEU A 250 -15.93 -18.27 -30.43
N ALA A 251 -16.18 -19.31 -31.25
CA ALA A 251 -17.06 -19.25 -32.41
C ALA A 251 -18.56 -19.30 -32.06
N GLU A 252 -18.94 -19.91 -30.93
CA GLU A 252 -20.33 -20.03 -30.50
C GLU A 252 -21.05 -18.68 -30.35
N ASN A 253 -20.34 -17.65 -29.85
CA ASN A 253 -20.89 -16.31 -29.70
C ASN A 253 -19.84 -15.24 -30.02
N PRO A 254 -19.70 -14.83 -31.30
CA PRO A 254 -18.69 -13.88 -31.72
C PRO A 254 -18.80 -12.52 -31.05
N ASP A 255 -20.02 -12.07 -30.69
CA ASP A 255 -20.23 -10.81 -30.00
C ASP A 255 -19.71 -10.83 -28.56
N ARG A 256 -20.01 -11.89 -27.81
CA ARG A 256 -19.48 -12.09 -26.46
C ARG A 256 -17.96 -12.20 -26.50
N THR A 257 -17.43 -13.03 -27.41
CA THR A 257 -16.00 -13.20 -27.61
C THR A 257 -15.32 -11.87 -27.85
N ARG A 258 -15.81 -11.08 -28.81
CA ARG A 258 -15.22 -9.77 -29.11
C ARG A 258 -15.21 -8.87 -27.88
N ARG A 259 -16.33 -8.75 -27.15
CA ARG A 259 -16.40 -7.92 -25.94
C ARG A 259 -15.37 -8.33 -24.89
N ILE A 260 -15.25 -9.63 -24.60
CA ILE A 260 -14.32 -10.16 -23.59
C ILE A 260 -12.86 -9.93 -24.02
N LEU A 261 -12.52 -10.22 -25.28
CA LEU A 261 -11.16 -10.05 -25.78
C LEU A 261 -10.77 -8.58 -25.94
N ASP A 262 -11.72 -7.70 -26.29
CA ASP A 262 -11.52 -6.25 -26.33
C ASP A 262 -11.28 -5.69 -24.93
N LEU A 263 -12.04 -6.14 -23.93
CA LEU A 263 -11.83 -5.79 -22.53
C LEU A 263 -10.44 -6.25 -22.08
N ALA A 264 -10.10 -7.54 -22.29
CA ALA A 264 -8.81 -8.11 -21.92
C ALA A 264 -7.63 -7.33 -22.52
N ARG A 265 -7.68 -7.03 -23.82
CA ARG A 265 -6.66 -6.23 -24.50
C ARG A 265 -6.58 -4.82 -23.95
N THR A 266 -7.71 -4.14 -23.81
CA THR A 266 -7.74 -2.74 -23.37
C THR A 266 -7.15 -2.59 -21.96
N ARG A 267 -7.49 -3.49 -21.03
CA ARG A 267 -7.03 -3.43 -19.63
C ARG A 267 -5.57 -3.83 -19.43
N THR A 268 -5.01 -4.65 -20.32
CA THR A 268 -3.62 -5.16 -20.20
C THR A 268 -2.61 -4.50 -21.13
N GLY A 269 -2.98 -3.41 -21.83
CA GLY A 269 -2.03 -2.64 -22.64
C GLY A 269 -1.94 -3.09 -24.11
N GLY A 270 -2.99 -3.75 -24.60
CA GLY A 270 -3.20 -4.06 -26.03
C GLY A 270 -2.63 -5.40 -26.49
N THR A 271 -1.97 -6.16 -25.61
CA THR A 271 -1.38 -7.48 -25.94
C THR A 271 -2.31 -8.60 -25.49
N LEU A 272 -2.52 -9.58 -26.37
CA LEU A 272 -3.23 -10.82 -26.08
C LEU A 272 -2.39 -11.99 -26.58
N LEU A 273 -1.96 -12.86 -25.66
CA LEU A 273 -1.08 -13.98 -25.98
C LEU A 273 -1.91 -15.20 -26.40
N GLY A 274 -1.47 -15.92 -27.42
CA GLY A 274 -2.05 -17.20 -27.82
C GLY A 274 -1.07 -18.31 -27.52
N VAL A 275 -1.34 -19.15 -26.52
CA VAL A 275 -0.50 -20.29 -26.15
C VAL A 275 -1.09 -21.54 -26.80
N VAL A 276 -0.38 -22.18 -27.72
CA VAL A 276 -0.85 -23.42 -28.36
C VAL A 276 -0.82 -24.56 -27.36
N ALA A 277 -1.96 -25.23 -27.18
CA ALA A 277 -2.10 -26.36 -26.28
C ALA A 277 -1.19 -27.53 -26.74
N PRO A 278 -0.67 -28.34 -25.79
CA PRO A 278 0.14 -29.51 -26.12
C PRO A 278 -0.57 -30.44 -27.12
N GLY A 279 0.15 -30.93 -28.13
CA GLY A 279 -0.41 -31.83 -29.16
C GLY A 279 -1.15 -31.13 -30.30
N HIS A 280 -1.19 -29.79 -30.30
CA HIS A 280 -1.81 -28.98 -31.36
C HIS A 280 -0.80 -28.05 -32.06
N GLU A 281 0.50 -28.31 -31.95
CA GLU A 281 1.58 -27.45 -32.47
C GLU A 281 1.61 -27.35 -34.00
N ASP A 282 1.23 -28.43 -34.70
CA ASP A 282 1.30 -28.51 -36.17
C ASP A 282 0.15 -27.80 -36.89
N ALA A 283 -0.98 -27.57 -36.20
CA ALA A 283 -2.17 -26.96 -36.76
C ALA A 283 -2.93 -26.11 -35.72
N PRO A 284 -2.34 -24.99 -35.24
CA PRO A 284 -3.02 -24.11 -34.31
C PRO A 284 -4.22 -23.43 -34.98
N PRO A 285 -5.29 -23.12 -34.23
CA PRO A 285 -6.45 -22.42 -34.77
C PRO A 285 -6.08 -21.02 -35.28
N ASP A 286 -6.82 -20.52 -36.28
CA ASP A 286 -6.63 -19.17 -36.82
C ASP A 286 -6.91 -18.13 -35.72
N SER A 287 -5.83 -17.52 -35.27
CA SER A 287 -5.78 -16.65 -34.10
C SER A 287 -5.92 -15.17 -34.46
N THR A 288 -5.84 -14.84 -35.76
CA THR A 288 -5.90 -13.46 -36.25
C THR A 288 -7.29 -12.85 -36.05
N ALA A 289 -8.35 -13.65 -36.26
CA ALA A 289 -9.74 -13.26 -36.07
C ALA A 289 -10.07 -12.86 -34.62
N TRP A 290 -9.26 -13.28 -33.65
CA TRP A 290 -9.45 -13.00 -32.22
C TRP A 290 -8.52 -11.90 -31.70
N GLY A 291 -7.75 -11.25 -32.58
CA GLY A 291 -6.86 -10.15 -32.20
C GLY A 291 -5.69 -10.57 -31.30
N ILE A 292 -5.27 -11.85 -31.40
CA ILE A 292 -4.09 -12.36 -30.71
C ILE A 292 -2.85 -11.68 -31.30
N THR A 293 -2.04 -11.09 -30.43
CA THR A 293 -0.86 -10.31 -30.84
C THR A 293 0.38 -11.16 -31.03
N GLU A 294 0.49 -12.27 -30.28
CA GLU A 294 1.63 -13.18 -30.39
C GLU A 294 1.20 -14.61 -30.09
N VAL A 295 1.58 -15.55 -30.96
CA VAL A 295 1.34 -16.99 -30.79
C VAL A 295 2.60 -17.70 -30.32
N ILE A 296 2.45 -18.53 -29.28
CA ILE A 296 3.50 -19.25 -28.58
C ILE A 296 3.20 -20.74 -28.71
N ALA A 297 4.04 -21.48 -29.43
CA ALA A 297 3.89 -22.92 -29.64
C ALA A 297 5.15 -23.67 -29.21
N GLY A 298 5.03 -24.83 -28.56
CA GLY A 298 6.19 -25.66 -28.23
C GLY A 298 6.93 -26.13 -29.49
N SER A 299 8.20 -26.50 -29.33
CA SER A 299 8.92 -27.29 -30.33
C SER A 299 9.77 -28.36 -29.65
N PRO A 300 10.21 -29.40 -30.38
CA PRO A 300 11.10 -30.43 -29.81
C PRO A 300 12.40 -29.87 -29.24
N SER A 301 12.90 -28.75 -29.80
CA SER A 301 14.13 -28.09 -29.34
C SER A 301 13.89 -27.08 -28.23
N LEU A 302 12.68 -26.53 -28.10
CA LEU A 302 12.33 -25.52 -27.11
C LEU A 302 10.92 -25.78 -26.58
N PRO A 303 10.80 -26.47 -25.42
CA PRO A 303 9.52 -26.80 -24.81
C PRO A 303 8.64 -25.56 -24.57
N LEU A 304 7.32 -25.76 -24.61
CA LEU A 304 6.33 -24.69 -24.46
C LEU A 304 6.55 -23.82 -23.21
N PRO A 305 6.82 -24.38 -22.00
CA PRO A 305 7.10 -23.56 -20.81
C PRO A 305 8.30 -22.62 -20.98
N ASN A 306 9.35 -23.06 -21.68
CA ASN A 306 10.54 -22.24 -21.91
C ASN A 306 10.26 -21.07 -22.86
N ARG A 307 9.44 -21.30 -23.90
CA ARG A 307 9.00 -20.22 -24.79
C ARG A 307 8.08 -19.24 -24.08
N LEU A 308 7.15 -19.76 -23.28
CA LEU A 308 6.27 -18.92 -22.47
C LEU A 308 7.09 -18.05 -21.51
N ASN A 309 8.08 -18.61 -20.82
CA ASN A 309 9.01 -17.86 -19.96
C ASN A 309 9.74 -16.75 -20.72
N ALA A 310 10.24 -17.02 -21.92
CA ALA A 310 10.93 -16.03 -22.74
C ALA A 310 9.99 -14.91 -23.21
N THR A 311 8.76 -15.24 -23.58
CA THR A 311 7.75 -14.24 -23.96
C THR A 311 7.33 -13.40 -22.76
N LEU A 312 6.99 -14.00 -21.62
CA LEU A 312 6.63 -13.26 -20.40
C LEU A 312 7.78 -12.36 -19.91
N SER A 313 9.02 -12.83 -19.95
CA SER A 313 10.19 -11.99 -19.62
C SER A 313 10.29 -10.73 -20.48
N ARG A 314 9.91 -10.82 -21.75
CA ARG A 314 9.93 -9.71 -22.71
C ARG A 314 8.71 -8.80 -22.60
N THR A 315 7.51 -9.37 -22.42
CA THR A 315 6.25 -8.62 -22.43
C THR A 315 5.90 -8.05 -21.06
N VAL A 316 6.16 -8.81 -19.99
CA VAL A 316 5.82 -8.47 -18.61
C VAL A 316 7.00 -7.83 -17.88
N GLY A 317 8.24 -8.23 -18.21
CA GLY A 317 9.45 -7.75 -17.55
C GLY A 317 9.85 -8.60 -16.34
N LEU A 318 10.72 -8.06 -15.48
CA LEU A 318 11.18 -8.79 -14.28
C LEU A 318 10.04 -8.95 -13.25
N PRO A 319 9.82 -10.15 -12.69
CA PRO A 319 8.69 -10.44 -11.81
C PRO A 319 8.77 -9.66 -10.49
N HIS A 320 7.96 -8.60 -10.36
CA HIS A 320 7.78 -7.82 -9.13
C HIS A 320 6.30 -7.50 -8.87
N PRO A 321 5.41 -8.53 -8.79
CA PRO A 321 3.97 -8.34 -8.67
C PRO A 321 3.52 -7.39 -7.58
N ASP A 322 4.23 -7.48 -6.47
CA ASP A 322 3.87 -6.89 -5.20
C ASP A 322 3.98 -5.37 -5.17
N GLN A 323 4.57 -4.80 -6.22
CA GLN A 323 4.88 -3.38 -6.32
C GLN A 323 4.04 -2.66 -7.38
N GLU A 324 3.38 -3.37 -8.31
CA GLU A 324 2.63 -2.71 -9.38
C GLU A 324 1.15 -2.54 -9.05
N VAL A 325 0.64 -1.34 -9.29
CA VAL A 325 -0.75 -0.97 -9.05
C VAL A 325 -1.39 -0.45 -10.33
N GLY A 326 -2.54 -1.01 -10.67
CA GLY A 326 -3.37 -0.56 -11.78
C GLY A 326 -4.04 0.77 -11.45
N LEU A 327 -3.86 1.76 -12.32
CA LEU A 327 -4.56 3.04 -12.27
C LEU A 327 -5.58 3.11 -13.42
N PRO A 328 -6.87 2.91 -13.12
CA PRO A 328 -7.95 3.22 -14.03
C PRO A 328 -7.90 4.66 -14.55
N VAL A 329 -7.95 4.83 -15.87
CA VAL A 329 -8.01 6.14 -16.52
C VAL A 329 -9.15 6.19 -17.51
N VAL A 330 -9.96 7.24 -17.42
CA VAL A 330 -11.03 7.56 -18.36
C VAL A 330 -10.70 8.88 -19.05
N VAL A 331 -10.69 8.86 -20.38
CA VAL A 331 -10.52 10.06 -21.20
C VAL A 331 -11.87 10.48 -21.74
N VAL A 332 -12.34 11.65 -21.32
CA VAL A 332 -13.59 12.27 -21.81
C VAL A 332 -13.23 13.30 -22.85
N ALA A 333 -13.10 12.86 -24.09
CA ALA A 333 -12.77 13.71 -25.25
C ALA A 333 -13.54 13.23 -26.48
N MET A 334 -13.87 14.14 -27.40
CA MET A 334 -14.55 13.82 -28.66
C MET A 334 -13.69 12.91 -29.55
N THR A 335 -14.35 12.10 -30.36
CA THR A 335 -13.75 11.57 -31.58
C THR A 335 -13.77 12.63 -32.69
N GLY A 336 -13.03 12.42 -33.76
CA GLY A 336 -13.05 13.30 -34.94
C GLY A 336 -14.46 13.45 -35.52
N ALA A 337 -15.25 12.37 -35.55
CA ALA A 337 -16.63 12.40 -36.03
C ALA A 337 -17.56 13.22 -35.13
N GLU A 338 -17.40 13.12 -33.80
CA GLU A 338 -18.14 13.94 -32.83
C GLU A 338 -17.75 15.42 -32.94
N ALA A 339 -16.47 15.71 -33.16
CA ALA A 339 -15.98 17.06 -33.40
C ALA A 339 -16.56 17.66 -34.69
N ASP A 340 -16.60 16.89 -35.78
CA ASP A 340 -17.24 17.30 -37.04
C ASP A 340 -18.74 17.59 -36.83
N SER A 341 -19.45 16.77 -36.04
CA SER A 341 -20.84 17.02 -35.66
C SER A 341 -21.01 18.30 -34.84
N LEU A 342 -20.08 18.58 -33.93
CA LEU A 342 -20.11 19.80 -33.11
C LEU A 342 -19.96 21.05 -33.99
N ILE A 343 -18.95 21.04 -34.86
CA ILE A 343 -18.59 22.16 -35.74
C ILE A 343 -19.71 22.46 -36.76
N THR A 344 -20.34 21.43 -37.30
CA THR A 344 -21.39 21.58 -38.34
C THR A 344 -22.76 22.00 -37.77
N THR A 345 -22.88 22.12 -36.45
CA THR A 345 -24.11 22.58 -35.78
C THR A 345 -24.36 24.05 -36.13
N LYS A 346 -25.38 24.30 -36.98
CA LYS A 346 -25.62 25.59 -37.66
C LYS A 346 -26.01 26.76 -36.75
N ALA A 347 -26.49 26.54 -35.53
CA ALA A 347 -26.87 27.60 -34.58
C ALA A 347 -27.02 27.06 -33.14
N GLY A 348 -26.73 27.89 -32.13
CA GLY A 348 -26.95 27.60 -30.71
C GLY A 348 -25.80 28.08 -29.82
N LYS A 349 -25.99 28.02 -28.49
CA LYS A 349 -24.99 28.46 -27.50
C LYS A 349 -23.60 27.88 -27.74
N VAL A 350 -23.53 26.62 -28.17
CA VAL A 350 -22.28 25.91 -28.48
C VAL A 350 -21.55 26.52 -29.68
N ALA A 351 -22.27 26.82 -30.77
CA ALA A 351 -21.69 27.47 -31.94
C ALA A 351 -21.19 28.89 -31.60
N ASP A 352 -21.92 29.63 -30.76
CA ASP A 352 -21.51 30.95 -30.27
C ASP A 352 -20.24 30.88 -29.42
N ILE A 353 -20.12 29.87 -28.54
CA ILE A 353 -18.93 29.64 -27.72
C ILE A 353 -17.73 29.31 -28.61
N VAL A 354 -17.87 28.36 -29.54
CA VAL A 354 -16.80 27.97 -30.48
C VAL A 354 -16.35 29.17 -31.32
N GLN A 355 -17.28 30.00 -31.81
CA GLN A 355 -16.94 31.21 -32.55
C GLN A 355 -16.21 32.25 -31.68
N ARG A 356 -16.65 32.45 -30.43
CA ARG A 356 -16.02 33.37 -29.47
C ARG A 356 -14.63 32.92 -29.00
N LEU A 357 -14.31 31.64 -29.16
CA LEU A 357 -12.98 31.11 -28.87
C LEU A 357 -11.91 31.49 -29.88
N GLY A 358 -12.31 31.99 -31.05
CA GLY A 358 -11.36 32.32 -32.12
C GLY A 358 -10.64 31.10 -32.70
N LEU A 359 -11.14 29.89 -32.44
CA LEU A 359 -10.63 28.65 -33.02
C LEU A 359 -11.31 28.40 -34.37
N THR A 360 -10.54 28.08 -35.41
CA THR A 360 -11.10 27.66 -36.69
C THR A 360 -11.66 26.24 -36.57
N ALA A 361 -12.65 25.92 -37.40
CA ALA A 361 -13.18 24.55 -37.53
C ALA A 361 -12.06 23.52 -37.74
N GLU A 362 -11.10 23.84 -38.61
CA GLU A 362 -9.93 23.01 -38.91
C GLU A 362 -9.06 22.80 -37.66
N ALA A 363 -8.80 23.86 -36.89
CA ALA A 363 -7.99 23.80 -35.67
C ALA A 363 -8.67 22.99 -34.55
N VAL A 364 -10.01 22.99 -34.48
CA VAL A 364 -10.76 22.11 -33.58
C VAL A 364 -10.65 20.66 -34.06
N ARG A 365 -10.95 20.40 -35.33
CA ARG A 365 -10.96 19.04 -35.89
C ARG A 365 -9.59 18.35 -35.83
N ALA A 366 -8.51 19.11 -35.98
CA ALA A 366 -7.13 18.60 -35.94
C ALA A 366 -6.69 18.09 -34.56
N ARG A 367 -7.46 18.37 -33.50
CA ARG A 367 -7.19 17.89 -32.13
C ARG A 367 -7.69 16.49 -31.88
N TYR A 368 -8.62 15.96 -32.68
CA TYR A 368 -9.31 14.71 -32.38
C TYR A 368 -9.04 13.65 -33.46
N GLY A 369 -8.75 12.43 -33.01
CA GLY A 369 -8.50 11.28 -33.85
C GLY A 369 -9.71 10.36 -33.98
N THR A 370 -9.45 9.13 -34.39
CA THR A 370 -10.46 8.06 -34.46
C THR A 370 -10.87 7.56 -33.08
N THR A 371 -9.94 7.57 -32.13
CA THR A 371 -10.18 7.18 -30.74
C THR A 371 -10.01 8.36 -29.80
N ARG A 372 -10.65 8.32 -28.63
CA ARG A 372 -10.56 9.39 -27.63
C ARG A 372 -9.13 9.55 -27.07
N GLY A 373 -8.34 8.48 -27.06
CA GLY A 373 -6.92 8.49 -26.67
C GLY A 373 -6.00 9.25 -27.63
N GLU A 374 -6.45 9.48 -28.87
CA GLU A 374 -5.73 10.27 -29.88
C GLU A 374 -5.94 11.79 -29.73
N TRP A 375 -6.80 12.22 -28.80
CA TRP A 375 -7.04 13.63 -28.52
C TRP A 375 -5.73 14.36 -28.15
N LYS A 376 -5.51 15.54 -28.72
CA LYS A 376 -4.35 16.41 -28.50
C LYS A 376 -4.75 17.63 -27.67
N PRO A 377 -4.50 17.63 -26.35
CA PRO A 377 -5.11 18.60 -25.44
C PRO A 377 -4.66 20.06 -25.68
N PHE A 378 -3.41 20.27 -26.09
CA PHE A 378 -2.82 21.60 -26.26
C PHE A 378 -2.52 21.99 -27.72
N GLY A 379 -3.18 21.35 -28.68
CA GLY A 379 -3.13 21.71 -30.11
C GLY A 379 -2.57 20.62 -31.03
N GLU A 380 -2.70 20.82 -32.35
CA GLU A 380 -2.42 19.81 -33.39
C GLU A 380 -0.97 19.28 -33.39
N ALA A 381 0.00 20.15 -33.09
CA ALA A 381 1.41 19.76 -33.05
C ALA A 381 1.82 19.07 -31.73
N ASP A 382 0.91 18.97 -30.76
CA ASP A 382 1.20 18.35 -29.47
C ASP A 382 0.91 16.84 -29.46
N ARG A 383 1.40 16.20 -28.42
CA ARG A 383 1.23 14.78 -28.12
C ARG A 383 -0.23 14.44 -27.85
N THR A 384 -0.59 13.22 -28.20
CA THR A 384 -1.90 12.68 -27.80
C THR A 384 -1.97 12.51 -26.29
N ILE A 385 -3.18 12.51 -25.73
CA ILE A 385 -3.41 12.34 -24.29
C ILE A 385 -2.80 11.03 -23.79
N ASP A 386 -2.88 9.97 -24.59
CA ASP A 386 -2.23 8.69 -24.36
C ASP A 386 -0.71 8.82 -24.13
N GLN A 387 -0.04 9.58 -25.00
CA GLN A 387 1.39 9.84 -24.89
C GLN A 387 1.72 10.73 -23.68
N VAL A 388 0.82 11.66 -23.33
CA VAL A 388 0.97 12.53 -22.17
C VAL A 388 0.91 11.70 -20.89
N LEU A 389 -0.11 10.87 -20.73
CA LEU A 389 -0.32 10.01 -19.57
C LEU A 389 0.80 8.98 -19.42
N ARG A 390 1.21 8.31 -20.51
CA ARG A 390 2.34 7.38 -20.48
C ARG A 390 3.62 8.05 -19.99
N LYS A 391 3.95 9.24 -20.50
CA LYS A 391 5.13 10.00 -20.05
C LYS A 391 5.02 10.39 -18.57
N ALA A 392 3.85 10.83 -18.10
CA ALA A 392 3.65 11.19 -16.71
C ALA A 392 3.93 9.99 -15.79
N VAL A 393 3.36 8.82 -16.11
CA VAL A 393 3.60 7.58 -15.36
C VAL A 393 5.05 7.12 -15.43
N THR A 394 5.71 7.17 -16.60
CA THR A 394 7.15 6.84 -16.70
C THR A 394 8.01 7.75 -15.79
N GLY A 395 7.68 9.04 -15.74
CA GLY A 395 8.37 9.99 -14.86
C GLY A 395 8.16 9.71 -13.38
N ILE A 396 6.98 9.21 -12.99
CA ILE A 396 6.63 8.88 -11.60
C ILE A 396 7.18 7.51 -11.18
N ASN A 397 7.21 6.54 -12.10
CA ASN A 397 7.77 5.21 -11.87
C ASN A 397 9.31 5.17 -11.89
N SER A 398 9.95 6.26 -12.31
CA SER A 398 11.38 6.44 -12.09
C SER A 398 11.68 6.34 -10.59
N PRO A 399 12.87 5.87 -10.15
CA PRO A 399 13.15 5.51 -8.76
C PRO A 399 13.14 6.75 -7.83
N ASP A 400 11.94 7.23 -7.52
CA ASP A 400 11.60 8.35 -6.65
C ASP A 400 10.89 7.80 -5.40
N LEU A 401 11.14 8.42 -4.25
CA LEU A 401 10.59 8.07 -2.93
C LEU A 401 9.05 8.20 -2.83
N LEU A 402 8.38 8.74 -3.85
CA LEU A 402 6.96 9.14 -3.81
C LEU A 402 5.99 7.94 -3.79
N LEU A 403 6.34 6.82 -4.45
CA LEU A 403 5.48 5.65 -4.55
C LEU A 403 5.82 4.55 -3.53
N ARG A 404 6.73 4.80 -2.59
CA ARG A 404 7.18 3.81 -1.57
C ARG A 404 7.58 2.45 -2.19
N GLY A 405 8.27 2.49 -3.33
CA GLY A 405 8.69 1.30 -4.06
C GLY A 405 7.61 0.65 -4.93
N ARG A 406 6.46 1.30 -5.13
CA ARG A 406 5.41 0.87 -6.06
C ARG A 406 5.61 1.48 -7.46
N THR A 407 5.00 0.85 -8.45
CA THR A 407 4.91 1.35 -9.84
C THR A 407 3.45 1.44 -10.27
N ILE A 408 3.12 2.46 -11.04
CA ILE A 408 1.79 2.66 -11.62
C ILE A 408 1.74 2.02 -13.00
N ARG A 409 0.68 1.27 -13.28
CA ARG A 409 0.31 0.85 -14.63
C ARG A 409 -1.01 1.47 -15.03
N LEU A 410 -1.05 2.17 -16.16
CA LEU A 410 -2.28 2.74 -16.69
C LEU A 410 -3.23 1.64 -17.16
N GLN A 411 -4.50 1.75 -16.79
CA GLN A 411 -5.59 0.86 -17.21
C GLN A 411 -6.69 1.70 -17.87
N PRO A 412 -6.71 1.81 -19.20
CA PRO A 412 -7.73 2.58 -19.91
C PRO A 412 -9.12 1.98 -19.70
N TYR A 413 -10.11 2.83 -19.41
CA TYR A 413 -11.54 2.54 -19.47
C TYR A 413 -12.17 3.49 -20.49
N LEU A 414 -12.86 2.93 -21.48
CA LEU A 414 -13.33 3.69 -22.63
C LEU A 414 -14.60 4.44 -22.25
N PHE A 415 -14.62 5.76 -22.49
CA PHE A 415 -15.84 6.54 -22.26
C PHE A 415 -17.00 6.10 -23.17
N ASP A 416 -16.69 5.49 -24.31
CA ASP A 416 -17.65 4.89 -25.23
C ASP A 416 -18.54 3.82 -24.57
N ASP A 417 -18.00 3.11 -23.57
CA ASP A 417 -18.73 2.12 -22.80
C ASP A 417 -19.92 2.76 -22.04
N LEU A 418 -19.76 4.01 -21.58
CA LEU A 418 -20.84 4.77 -20.93
C LEU A 418 -21.89 5.29 -21.94
N LEU A 419 -21.51 5.52 -23.19
CA LEU A 419 -22.43 5.95 -24.25
C LEU A 419 -23.34 4.82 -24.74
N SER A 420 -22.92 3.57 -24.53
CA SER A 420 -23.68 2.38 -24.92
C SER A 420 -24.93 2.11 -24.04
N TYR A 421 -25.03 2.75 -22.87
CA TYR A 421 -26.07 2.50 -21.85
C TYR A 421 -26.19 1.03 -21.39
N ASP A 422 -25.12 0.24 -21.52
CA ASP A 422 -25.06 -1.13 -20.99
C ASP A 422 -24.99 -1.12 -19.45
N LEU A 423 -25.82 -1.95 -18.81
CA LEU A 423 -25.86 -2.11 -17.36
C LEU A 423 -24.54 -2.70 -16.82
N ALA A 424 -23.87 -3.58 -17.58
CA ALA A 424 -22.57 -4.13 -17.21
C ALA A 424 -21.52 -3.03 -17.07
N HIS A 425 -21.45 -2.11 -18.04
CA HIS A 425 -20.56 -0.96 -17.97
C HIS A 425 -20.93 -0.05 -16.80
N THR A 426 -22.22 0.20 -16.55
CA THR A 426 -22.66 1.03 -15.41
C THR A 426 -22.13 0.52 -14.07
N LEU A 427 -22.11 -0.81 -13.84
CA LEU A 427 -21.54 -1.40 -12.64
C LEU A 427 -20.01 -1.21 -12.57
N LEU A 428 -19.30 -1.40 -13.68
CA LEU A 428 -17.86 -1.16 -13.76
C LEU A 428 -17.52 0.28 -13.39
N PHE A 429 -18.20 1.27 -13.99
CA PHE A 429 -17.94 2.68 -13.72
C PHE A 429 -18.37 3.11 -12.32
N THR A 430 -19.35 2.43 -11.72
CA THR A 430 -19.70 2.62 -10.31
C THR A 430 -18.60 2.12 -9.40
N ASP A 431 -18.02 0.94 -9.68
CA ASP A 431 -16.86 0.43 -8.95
C ASP A 431 -15.65 1.37 -9.08
N LEU A 432 -15.39 1.87 -10.29
CA LEU A 432 -14.36 2.88 -10.53
C LEU A 432 -14.57 4.15 -9.74
N ALA A 433 -15.78 4.72 -9.75
CA ALA A 433 -16.06 5.96 -9.03
C ALA A 433 -15.91 5.81 -7.51
N ARG A 434 -16.21 4.61 -6.98
CA ARG A 434 -16.09 4.27 -5.56
C ARG A 434 -14.66 4.01 -5.13
N ASN A 435 -13.92 3.24 -5.92
CA ASN A 435 -12.56 2.85 -5.58
C ASN A 435 -11.56 3.93 -5.99
N GLY A 436 -11.87 4.73 -7.00
CA GLY A 436 -11.02 5.81 -7.52
C GLY A 436 -10.71 5.60 -9.00
N CYS A 437 -10.47 6.70 -9.72
CA CYS A 437 -9.94 6.69 -11.08
C CYS A 437 -9.39 8.08 -11.42
N LEU A 438 -8.55 8.14 -12.44
CA LEU A 438 -8.22 9.41 -13.10
C LEU A 438 -9.22 9.64 -14.24
N VAL A 439 -9.87 10.80 -14.21
CA VAL A 439 -10.68 11.31 -15.31
C VAL A 439 -9.99 12.54 -15.89
N VAL A 440 -9.64 12.46 -17.17
CA VAL A 440 -9.15 13.61 -17.93
C VAL A 440 -10.26 14.04 -18.89
N ALA A 441 -10.82 15.22 -18.66
CA ALA A 441 -11.92 15.75 -19.45
C ALA A 441 -11.49 16.94 -20.30
N ASP A 442 -11.84 16.89 -21.58
CA ASP A 442 -11.70 18.02 -22.49
C ASP A 442 -12.90 18.95 -22.38
N GLU A 443 -12.66 20.20 -21.99
CA GLU A 443 -13.70 21.22 -21.85
C GLU A 443 -14.43 21.49 -23.16
N LEU A 444 -13.72 21.42 -24.29
CA LEU A 444 -14.33 21.62 -25.61
C LEU A 444 -15.28 20.47 -25.97
N SER A 445 -14.90 19.24 -25.61
CA SER A 445 -15.74 18.05 -25.79
C SER A 445 -17.00 18.06 -24.93
N LEU A 446 -16.94 18.65 -23.75
CA LEU A 446 -18.11 18.84 -22.88
C LEU A 446 -19.09 19.91 -23.40
N LEU A 447 -18.78 20.59 -24.52
CA LEU A 447 -19.79 21.35 -25.26
C LEU A 447 -20.69 20.45 -26.11
N HIS A 448 -20.27 19.22 -26.41
CA HIS A 448 -21.09 18.26 -27.15
C HIS A 448 -22.20 17.70 -26.23
N PRO A 449 -23.50 17.89 -26.55
CA PRO A 449 -24.60 17.57 -25.62
C PRO A 449 -24.61 16.12 -25.14
N ALA A 450 -24.36 15.16 -26.03
CA ALA A 450 -24.34 13.75 -25.67
C ALA A 450 -23.20 13.42 -24.69
N LEU A 451 -22.00 13.96 -24.91
CA LEU A 451 -20.84 13.68 -24.07
C LEU A 451 -21.01 14.34 -22.69
N GLU A 452 -21.51 15.57 -22.68
CA GLU A 452 -21.80 16.27 -21.45
C GLU A 452 -22.86 15.53 -20.62
N GLN A 453 -24.01 15.21 -21.22
CA GLN A 453 -25.09 14.53 -20.52
C GLN A 453 -24.65 13.18 -19.96
N THR A 454 -23.91 12.39 -20.74
CA THR A 454 -23.35 11.12 -20.28
C THR A 454 -22.33 11.32 -19.17
N PHE A 455 -21.43 12.30 -19.28
CA PHE A 455 -20.43 12.54 -18.25
C PHE A 455 -21.09 13.00 -16.93
N LEU A 456 -21.96 14.02 -17.01
CA LEU A 456 -22.68 14.56 -15.86
C LEU A 456 -23.59 13.55 -15.18
N SER A 457 -24.21 12.63 -15.93
CA SER A 457 -25.07 11.58 -15.34
C SER A 457 -24.28 10.36 -14.84
N SER A 458 -23.00 10.24 -15.22
CA SER A 458 -22.19 9.08 -14.85
C SER A 458 -21.78 9.08 -13.37
N PRO A 459 -21.45 7.89 -12.82
CA PRO A 459 -20.83 7.78 -11.51
C PRO A 459 -19.50 8.55 -11.40
N LEU A 460 -18.77 8.72 -12.51
CA LEU A 460 -17.47 9.37 -12.54
C LEU A 460 -17.51 10.84 -12.12
N TYR A 461 -18.54 11.58 -12.53
CA TYR A 461 -18.69 12.99 -12.15
C TYR A 461 -19.03 13.16 -10.67
N HIS A 462 -19.64 12.13 -10.07
CA HIS A 462 -20.13 12.17 -8.70
C HIS A 462 -19.20 11.53 -7.67
N GLY A 463 -18.19 10.76 -8.09
CA GLY A 463 -17.32 10.03 -7.18
C GLY A 463 -16.33 10.92 -6.44
N ALA A 464 -16.37 10.91 -5.10
CA ALA A 464 -15.42 11.66 -4.27
C ALA A 464 -13.97 11.14 -4.36
N GLN A 465 -13.78 9.88 -4.78
CA GLN A 465 -12.45 9.30 -5.03
C GLN A 465 -11.92 9.57 -6.45
N VAL A 466 -12.72 10.22 -7.31
CA VAL A 466 -12.34 10.46 -8.70
C VAL A 466 -11.40 11.66 -8.77
N SER A 467 -10.19 11.40 -9.25
CA SER A 467 -9.22 12.43 -9.61
C SER A 467 -9.63 13.03 -10.95
N LEU A 468 -10.18 14.24 -10.92
CA LEU A 468 -10.75 14.91 -12.08
C LEU A 468 -9.85 16.06 -12.49
N ILE A 469 -9.49 16.10 -13.76
CA ILE A 469 -8.85 17.25 -14.37
C ILE A 469 -9.57 17.67 -15.64
N THR A 470 -9.94 18.95 -15.72
CA THR A 470 -10.49 19.54 -16.96
C THR A 470 -9.42 20.32 -17.70
N VAL A 471 -9.31 20.06 -19.00
CA VAL A 471 -8.32 20.71 -19.87
C VAL A 471 -9.03 21.67 -20.80
N SER A 472 -8.58 22.91 -20.78
CA SER A 472 -9.13 24.00 -21.58
C SER A 472 -8.43 24.07 -22.93
N PRO A 473 -9.14 24.37 -24.03
CA PRO A 473 -8.58 24.33 -25.38
C PRO A 473 -7.59 25.47 -25.70
N GLY A 474 -7.43 26.49 -24.86
CA GLY A 474 -6.60 27.67 -25.15
C GLY A 474 -5.79 28.17 -23.96
N ASP A 475 -4.62 28.76 -24.23
CA ASP A 475 -3.72 29.36 -23.23
C ASP A 475 -4.41 30.57 -22.55
N PRO A 476 -4.47 30.63 -21.20
CA PRO A 476 -5.08 31.72 -20.45
C PRO A 476 -4.45 33.08 -20.75
N ALA A 477 -3.21 33.11 -21.29
CA ALA A 477 -2.57 34.32 -21.75
C ALA A 477 -3.25 34.96 -22.98
N VAL A 478 -4.13 34.24 -23.68
CA VAL A 478 -4.77 34.66 -24.94
C VAL A 478 -6.09 35.43 -24.71
N GLY A 479 -6.51 35.65 -23.46
CA GLY A 479 -7.56 36.64 -23.11
C GLY A 479 -9.00 36.08 -22.97
N THR A 480 -9.99 36.93 -23.28
CA THR A 480 -11.43 36.82 -22.90
C THR A 480 -12.14 35.52 -23.28
N ALA A 481 -11.67 34.81 -24.30
CA ALA A 481 -12.21 33.53 -24.76
C ALA A 481 -12.16 32.43 -23.69
N HIS A 482 -11.06 32.35 -22.94
CA HIS A 482 -10.89 31.37 -21.86
C HIS A 482 -11.85 31.65 -20.68
N GLU A 483 -11.99 32.93 -20.30
CA GLU A 483 -12.90 33.36 -19.24
C GLU A 483 -14.38 33.08 -19.58
N LEU A 484 -14.73 33.09 -20.86
CA LEU A 484 -16.08 32.74 -21.32
C LEU A 484 -16.36 31.23 -21.21
N ILE A 485 -15.43 30.36 -21.62
CA ILE A 485 -15.54 28.91 -21.35
C ILE A 485 -15.66 28.69 -19.86
N ARG A 486 -14.77 29.28 -19.07
CA ARG A 486 -14.74 29.10 -17.61
C ARG A 486 -16.09 29.45 -17.00
N ARG A 487 -16.70 30.57 -17.39
CA ARG A 487 -18.01 30.98 -16.88
C ARG A 487 -19.13 30.04 -17.31
N GLU A 488 -19.19 29.66 -18.59
CA GLU A 488 -20.26 28.79 -19.09
C GLU A 488 -20.13 27.36 -18.54
N LEU A 489 -18.90 26.83 -18.46
CA LEU A 489 -18.63 25.50 -17.93
C LEU A 489 -18.68 25.45 -16.41
N ALA A 490 -18.26 26.47 -15.66
CA ALA A 490 -18.46 26.51 -14.21
C ALA A 490 -19.96 26.48 -13.84
N ALA A 491 -20.81 27.08 -14.67
CA ALA A 491 -22.26 27.01 -14.53
C ALA A 491 -22.86 25.63 -14.87
N ARG A 492 -22.10 24.72 -15.50
CA ARG A 492 -22.55 23.37 -15.87
C ARG A 492 -21.89 22.29 -15.02
N LEU A 493 -20.62 22.49 -14.69
CA LEU A 493 -19.77 21.64 -13.87
C LEU A 493 -19.75 22.08 -12.40
N HIS A 494 -20.91 22.46 -11.86
CA HIS A 494 -21.03 23.03 -10.50
C HIS A 494 -20.33 22.21 -9.42
N ARG A 495 -20.36 20.87 -9.52
CA ARG A 495 -19.73 20.00 -8.51
C ARG A 495 -18.22 20.01 -8.64
N ALA A 496 -17.69 19.96 -9.86
CA ALA A 496 -16.25 20.07 -10.09
C ALA A 496 -15.76 21.46 -9.65
N ASP A 497 -16.51 22.52 -9.96
CA ASP A 497 -16.19 23.90 -9.54
C ASP A 497 -16.19 24.03 -8.00
N HIS A 498 -17.17 23.44 -7.32
CA HIS A 498 -17.19 23.38 -5.86
C HIS A 498 -15.99 22.61 -5.30
N ARG A 499 -15.63 21.46 -5.87
CA ARG A 499 -14.44 20.69 -5.45
C ARG A 499 -13.15 21.50 -5.65
N TYR A 500 -13.01 22.14 -6.80
CA TYR A 500 -11.82 22.92 -7.16
C TYR A 500 -11.69 24.20 -6.33
N GLY A 501 -12.68 25.09 -6.35
CA GLY A 501 -12.59 26.42 -5.75
C GLY A 501 -13.13 26.51 -4.32
N GLY A 502 -14.13 25.69 -3.98
CA GLY A 502 -14.79 25.68 -2.67
C GLY A 502 -14.07 24.81 -1.64
N GLU A 503 -13.85 23.53 -1.98
CA GLU A 503 -13.20 22.55 -1.10
C GLU A 503 -11.68 22.54 -1.21
N LEU A 504 -11.13 23.11 -2.29
CA LEU A 504 -9.70 23.03 -2.63
C LEU A 504 -9.22 21.57 -2.67
N ASP A 505 -10.04 20.70 -3.25
CA ASP A 505 -9.77 19.27 -3.37
C ASP A 505 -8.50 19.05 -4.24
N PRO A 506 -7.42 18.47 -3.70
CA PRO A 506 -6.19 18.28 -4.46
C PRO A 506 -6.31 17.23 -5.58
N LEU A 507 -7.41 16.47 -5.64
CA LEU A 507 -7.74 15.56 -6.74
C LEU A 507 -8.62 16.21 -7.81
N CYS A 508 -9.00 17.47 -7.66
CA CYS A 508 -9.83 18.18 -8.62
C CYS A 508 -9.09 19.42 -9.12
N GLU A 509 -8.76 19.45 -10.41
CA GLU A 509 -8.14 20.61 -11.05
C GLU A 509 -8.96 21.00 -12.28
N MET A 510 -9.18 22.30 -12.47
CA MET A 510 -10.03 22.78 -13.55
C MET A 510 -9.30 23.80 -14.41
N ASN A 511 -9.79 23.97 -15.65
CA ASN A 511 -9.36 25.02 -16.55
C ASN A 511 -7.87 24.95 -16.90
N VAL A 512 -7.31 23.74 -16.93
CA VAL A 512 -5.88 23.54 -17.21
C VAL A 512 -5.62 23.76 -18.68
N ALA A 513 -4.83 24.78 -18.98
CA ALA A 513 -4.63 25.25 -20.34
C ALA A 513 -3.18 25.22 -20.82
N SER A 514 -2.25 24.82 -19.94
CA SER A 514 -0.84 24.70 -20.29
C SER A 514 -0.33 23.29 -20.02
N ARG A 515 0.47 22.78 -20.95
CA ARG A 515 1.11 21.48 -20.85
C ARG A 515 1.95 21.33 -19.58
N ARG A 516 2.66 22.40 -19.18
CA ARG A 516 3.51 22.40 -17.99
C ARG A 516 2.68 22.30 -16.70
N HIS A 517 1.54 22.98 -16.63
CA HIS A 517 0.63 22.85 -15.50
C HIS A 517 0.08 21.43 -15.43
N PHE A 518 -0.39 20.88 -16.56
CA PHE A 518 -0.93 19.53 -16.64
C PHE A 518 0.09 18.46 -16.22
N ASP A 519 1.30 18.49 -16.78
CA ASP A 519 2.38 17.55 -16.43
C ASP A 519 2.74 17.65 -14.92
N ARG A 520 2.74 18.86 -14.35
CA ARG A 520 3.04 19.09 -12.92
C ARG A 520 1.93 18.56 -12.02
N TRP A 521 0.67 18.82 -12.36
CA TRP A 521 -0.47 18.34 -11.61
C TRP A 521 -0.50 16.81 -11.60
N LEU A 522 -0.35 16.16 -12.76
CA LEU A 522 -0.28 14.69 -12.85
C LEU A 522 0.81 14.10 -11.95
N ARG A 523 1.99 14.74 -11.87
CA ARG A 523 3.09 14.27 -10.99
C ARG A 523 2.71 14.29 -9.50
N VAL A 524 1.83 15.20 -9.09
CA VAL A 524 1.38 15.34 -7.69
C VAL A 524 0.12 14.52 -7.42
N SER A 525 -0.84 14.54 -8.33
CA SER A 525 -2.16 13.93 -8.14
C SER A 525 -2.13 12.42 -8.29
N LEU A 526 -1.29 11.85 -9.16
CA LEU A 526 -1.28 10.39 -9.39
C LEU A 526 -0.92 9.59 -8.13
N PRO A 527 0.15 9.91 -7.37
CA PRO A 527 0.41 9.26 -6.08
C PRO A 527 -0.73 9.44 -5.07
N GLN A 528 -1.35 10.62 -5.03
CA GLN A 528 -2.49 10.88 -4.12
C GLN A 528 -3.75 10.11 -4.53
N THR A 529 -3.95 9.94 -5.84
CA THR A 529 -5.05 9.16 -6.40
C THR A 529 -4.88 7.71 -5.92
N LEU A 530 -3.66 7.15 -6.03
CA LEU A 530 -3.32 5.83 -5.47
C LEU A 530 -3.60 5.72 -3.96
N ASP A 531 -3.23 6.72 -3.16
CA ASP A 531 -3.50 6.71 -1.72
C ASP A 531 -5.00 6.81 -1.39
N ALA A 532 -5.77 7.55 -2.20
CA ALA A 532 -7.23 7.68 -2.04
C ALA A 532 -7.96 6.35 -2.27
N TYR A 533 -7.47 5.47 -3.16
CA TYR A 533 -8.03 4.11 -3.33
C TYR A 533 -8.03 3.29 -2.05
N ARG A 534 -6.98 3.46 -1.24
CA ARG A 534 -6.78 2.68 -0.03
C ARG A 534 -7.56 3.24 1.15
N ASN A 535 -7.64 4.56 1.23
CA ASN A 535 -8.33 5.26 2.30
C ASN A 535 -9.44 6.09 1.64
N ALA A 536 -10.60 5.46 1.44
CA ALA A 536 -11.77 6.19 0.95
C ALA A 536 -11.90 7.48 1.76
N ARG A 537 -11.77 8.61 1.07
CA ARG A 537 -11.85 9.92 1.72
C ARG A 537 -13.10 10.01 2.57
N PRO A 538 -12.97 10.45 3.83
CA PRO A 538 -14.12 10.72 4.66
C PRO A 538 -14.97 11.80 3.98
N SER A 539 -16.27 11.54 3.82
CA SER A 539 -17.25 12.52 3.39
C SER A 539 -17.15 13.74 4.31
N PRO A 540 -16.89 14.95 3.79
CA PRO A 540 -16.86 16.17 4.58
C PRO A 540 -18.17 16.40 5.34
N ASP A 541 -19.30 15.95 4.78
CA ASP A 541 -20.63 16.08 5.38
C ASP A 541 -20.84 15.10 6.53
N LYS A 542 -20.49 13.82 6.34
CA LYS A 542 -20.54 12.84 7.43
C LYS A 542 -19.54 13.16 8.54
N ALA A 543 -18.37 13.69 8.19
CA ALA A 543 -17.38 14.15 9.16
C ALA A 543 -17.89 15.33 9.99
N ARG A 544 -18.57 16.29 9.35
CA ARG A 544 -19.23 17.41 10.05
C ARG A 544 -20.37 16.94 10.95
N GLN A 545 -21.19 16.00 10.48
CA GLN A 545 -22.29 15.42 11.24
C GLN A 545 -21.78 14.63 12.46
N LEU A 546 -20.77 13.77 12.26
CA LEU A 546 -20.14 13.01 13.34
C LEU A 546 -19.41 13.94 14.33
N GLN A 547 -18.78 15.02 13.87
CA GLN A 547 -18.17 16.02 14.75
C GLN A 547 -19.25 16.76 15.59
N ALA A 548 -20.42 17.04 15.00
CA ALA A 548 -21.53 17.64 15.72
C ALA A 548 -22.11 16.69 16.79
N GLU A 549 -22.12 15.38 16.52
CA GLU A 549 -22.56 14.35 17.48
C GLU A 549 -21.53 14.07 18.58
N LEU A 550 -20.24 14.06 18.26
CA LEU A 550 -19.16 13.74 19.21
C LEU A 550 -18.65 14.95 20.00
N GLY A 551 -18.96 16.18 19.57
CA GLY A 551 -18.43 17.42 20.18
C GLY A 551 -16.92 17.62 20.02
N ALA A 552 -16.24 16.76 19.25
CA ALA A 552 -14.79 16.78 19.03
C ALA A 552 -14.45 16.31 17.60
N ARG A 553 -13.29 16.74 17.07
CA ARG A 553 -12.85 16.32 15.74
C ARG A 553 -12.62 14.81 15.69
N PRO A 554 -13.17 14.09 14.69
CA PRO A 554 -13.00 12.65 14.59
C PRO A 554 -11.52 12.27 14.33
N SER A 555 -11.06 11.22 15.01
CA SER A 555 -9.70 10.69 14.90
C SER A 555 -9.48 9.95 13.56
N PRO A 556 -8.22 9.80 13.10
CA PRO A 556 -7.90 9.06 11.87
C PRO A 556 -8.42 7.61 11.86
N GLY A 557 -8.54 6.97 13.03
CA GLY A 557 -9.11 5.63 13.16
C GLY A 557 -10.62 5.57 12.90
N MET A 558 -11.33 6.69 13.06
CA MET A 558 -12.76 6.82 12.76
C MET A 558 -13.05 7.14 11.30
N ALA A 559 -12.01 7.31 10.45
CA ALA A 559 -12.16 7.61 9.03
C ALA A 559 -13.09 6.64 8.29
N ARG A 560 -13.11 5.36 8.69
CA ARG A 560 -14.00 4.33 8.11
C ARG A 560 -15.50 4.57 8.35
N LEU A 561 -15.88 5.27 9.42
CA LEU A 561 -17.29 5.57 9.74
C LEU A 561 -17.83 6.77 8.95
N ILE A 562 -16.92 7.62 8.47
CA ILE A 562 -17.24 8.87 7.77
C ILE A 562 -17.02 8.74 6.26
N THR A 563 -16.61 7.58 5.73
CA THR A 563 -16.50 7.35 4.27
C THR A 563 -17.87 7.30 3.59
N GLU A 564 -17.94 7.74 2.33
CA GLU A 564 -19.08 7.43 1.48
C GLU A 564 -19.06 5.92 1.16
N GLY A 565 -20.12 5.20 1.49
CA GLY A 565 -20.30 3.79 1.13
C GLY A 565 -20.13 2.74 2.24
N GLY A 566 -19.84 3.12 3.48
CA GLY A 566 -19.95 2.20 4.62
C GLY A 566 -21.41 1.90 4.99
N THR A 567 -22.09 1.04 4.24
CA THR A 567 -23.12 0.19 4.83
C THR A 567 -22.41 -0.98 5.50
N THR A 568 -22.80 -1.24 6.74
CA THR A 568 -22.63 -2.51 7.48
C THR A 568 -22.40 -3.74 6.60
#